data_AF-A0A9X2JK21-F1
#
_entry.id   AF-A0A9X2JK21-F1
#
_cell.length_a   1.000
_cell.length_b   1.000
_cell.length_c   1.000
_cell.angle_alpha   90.00
_cell.angle_beta   90.00
_cell.angle_gamma   90.00
#
_symmetry.space_group_name_H-M   'P 1'
#
loop_
_entity.id
_entity.type
_entity.pdbx_description
1 polymer ?
#
loop_
_entity_poly.entity_id
_entity_poly.type
_entity_poly.pdbx_seq_one_letter_code
_entity_poly.pdbx_strand_id
1 'polypeptide(L)'
;MARKAASTNVYRQLGTYERLRRRLLDAPDDGRLDKQLSYWVLPSDRRLPIAFLDRDLRSLLGKSFDQLLKTPGVGQKKIEGFFELLRRAAAAQSPDEPFGLEEVTPAELASESPGFDPTKVSESLWSTWCDTVRQQGFTSHTLGRLAPTLQTLPTVIWHTPLGEYAERSLAQIRRLRTHGEKRVHAILEVFATVHEAVSTSARSESLDIDLVPRFLPPVTRWLNLTLVADKPPTLAEVRRQLVQTLIDQLEVDLGEQVALLARERLGLEGATVSVKQQAEHLGVTRARVYQLFEDCGKVMEVRWPEGRWLLMPLEAKCQSATPATRRLLASARDLFYPQLDGQVVVEYWAEEA
;
A
#
# COMPACT_ATOMS: atom_id res chain seq x y z
N MET A 1 -1.94 58.73 -17.00
CA MET A 1 -3.06 57.81 -16.71
C MET A 1 -3.01 56.63 -17.66
N ALA A 2 -2.60 55.46 -17.20
CA ALA A 2 -2.55 54.23 -17.99
C ALA A 2 -3.89 53.49 -17.91
N ARG A 3 -4.67 53.52 -19.00
CA ARG A 3 -5.86 52.67 -19.19
C ARG A 3 -5.61 51.74 -20.38
N LYS A 4 -6.03 50.47 -20.22
CA LYS A 4 -6.13 49.38 -21.21
C LYS A 4 -4.91 48.46 -21.41
N ALA A 5 -4.60 47.66 -20.40
CA ALA A 5 -4.08 46.29 -20.58
C ALA A 5 -5.07 45.21 -20.09
N ALA A 6 -6.09 45.59 -19.30
CA ALA A 6 -7.01 44.66 -18.66
C ALA A 6 -8.02 44.00 -19.62
N SER A 7 -8.42 44.66 -20.73
CA SER A 7 -9.46 44.11 -21.62
C SER A 7 -8.98 42.88 -22.38
N THR A 8 -7.75 42.89 -22.91
CA THR A 8 -7.22 41.81 -23.74
C THR A 8 -7.10 40.49 -22.98
N ASN A 9 -6.73 40.54 -21.70
CA ASN A 9 -6.63 39.35 -20.84
C ASN A 9 -8.01 38.77 -20.54
N VAL A 10 -8.98 39.61 -20.19
CA VAL A 10 -10.37 39.19 -19.93
C VAL A 10 -11.00 38.56 -21.18
N TYR A 11 -10.78 39.12 -22.37
CA TYR A 11 -11.26 38.51 -23.62
C TYR A 11 -10.61 37.15 -23.91
N ARG A 12 -9.31 36.99 -23.63
CA ARG A 12 -8.62 35.68 -23.77
C ARG A 12 -9.17 34.64 -22.79
N GLN A 13 -9.44 35.05 -21.55
CA GLN A 13 -10.03 34.16 -20.55
C GLN A 13 -11.46 33.78 -20.91
N LEU A 14 -12.29 34.73 -21.35
CA LEU A 14 -13.63 34.47 -21.85
C LEU A 14 -13.62 33.47 -23.02
N GLY A 15 -12.75 33.68 -24.02
CA GLY A 15 -12.61 32.76 -25.14
C GLY A 15 -12.13 31.36 -24.73
N THR A 16 -11.30 31.27 -23.68
CA THR A 16 -10.87 29.98 -23.11
C THR A 16 -12.02 29.28 -22.39
N TYR A 17 -12.79 30.01 -21.59
CA TYR A 17 -13.98 29.50 -20.90
C TYR A 17 -15.01 28.95 -21.90
N GLU A 18 -15.41 29.74 -22.90
CA GLU A 18 -16.44 29.30 -23.87
C GLU A 18 -16.00 28.09 -24.69
N ARG A 19 -14.70 27.96 -25.02
CA ARG A 19 -14.18 26.76 -25.68
C ARG A 19 -14.27 25.53 -24.79
N LEU A 20 -13.85 25.64 -23.52
CA LEU A 20 -13.89 24.52 -22.57
C LEU A 20 -15.32 24.14 -22.21
N ARG A 21 -16.18 25.14 -21.99
CA ARG A 21 -17.61 24.98 -21.75
C ARG A 21 -18.28 24.24 -22.90
N ARG A 22 -18.06 24.67 -24.14
CA ARG A 22 -18.60 24.00 -25.32
C ARG A 22 -18.10 22.56 -25.42
N ARG A 23 -16.78 22.36 -25.29
CA ARG A 23 -16.18 21.01 -25.34
C ARG A 23 -16.78 20.05 -24.29
N LEU A 24 -17.07 20.53 -23.08
CA LEU A 24 -17.65 19.71 -22.01
C LEU A 24 -19.15 19.47 -22.18
N LEU A 25 -19.90 20.45 -22.71
CA LEU A 25 -21.34 20.31 -22.94
C LEU A 25 -21.68 19.51 -24.21
N ASP A 26 -20.78 19.52 -25.20
CA ASP A 26 -20.92 18.75 -26.44
C ASP A 26 -20.41 17.29 -26.29
N ALA A 27 -19.78 16.96 -25.15
CA ALA A 27 -19.35 15.61 -24.83
C ALA A 27 -20.54 14.70 -24.47
N PRO A 28 -20.42 13.37 -24.60
CA PRO A 28 -21.44 12.42 -24.15
C PRO A 28 -21.79 12.64 -22.68
N ASP A 29 -23.08 12.52 -22.32
CA ASP A 29 -23.54 12.63 -20.93
C ASP A 29 -23.19 11.35 -20.15
N ASP A 30 -21.92 11.25 -19.78
CA ASP A 30 -21.34 10.14 -19.04
C ASP A 30 -21.36 10.38 -17.51
N GLY A 31 -21.98 11.48 -17.06
CA GLY A 31 -22.06 11.86 -15.65
C GLY A 31 -20.90 12.71 -15.15
N ARG A 32 -19.89 13.04 -15.98
CA ARG A 32 -18.77 13.92 -15.57
C ARG A 32 -19.22 15.31 -15.14
N LEU A 33 -20.31 15.80 -15.72
CA LEU A 33 -20.86 17.12 -15.42
C LEU A 33 -21.50 17.17 -14.03
N ASP A 34 -21.90 16.03 -13.48
CA ASP A 34 -22.54 15.94 -12.16
C ASP A 34 -21.52 15.78 -11.02
N LYS A 35 -20.24 15.55 -11.35
CA LYS A 35 -19.15 15.53 -10.36
C LYS A 35 -18.83 16.96 -9.90
N GLN A 36 -18.52 17.11 -8.62
CA GLN A 36 -18.05 18.37 -8.03
C GLN A 36 -16.72 18.82 -8.63
N LEU A 37 -16.45 20.13 -8.66
CA LEU A 37 -15.18 20.65 -9.15
C LEU A 37 -13.98 20.12 -8.34
N SER A 38 -14.17 19.89 -7.03
CA SER A 38 -13.19 19.27 -6.13
C SER A 38 -12.70 17.90 -6.59
N TYR A 39 -13.54 17.14 -7.31
CA TYR A 39 -13.22 15.82 -7.85
C TYR A 39 -12.03 15.86 -8.81
N TRP A 40 -11.84 16.98 -9.50
CA TRP A 40 -10.82 17.16 -10.54
C TRP A 40 -9.49 17.72 -10.01
N VAL A 41 -9.39 17.98 -8.71
CA VAL A 41 -8.25 18.66 -8.07
C VAL A 41 -7.11 17.69 -7.78
N LEU A 42 -5.89 18.14 -8.03
CA LEU A 42 -4.64 17.50 -7.62
C LEU A 42 -4.01 18.24 -6.43
N PRO A 43 -3.31 17.55 -5.51
CA PRO A 43 -2.52 18.16 -4.43
C PRO A 43 -1.53 19.24 -4.87
N SER A 44 -0.95 19.09 -6.05
CA SER A 44 -0.02 20.05 -6.64
C SER A 44 -0.71 21.32 -7.16
N ASP A 45 -2.04 21.33 -7.27
CA ASP A 45 -2.79 22.47 -7.77
C ASP A 45 -2.69 23.66 -6.81
N ARG A 46 -2.22 24.77 -7.36
CA ARG A 46 -2.15 26.06 -6.66
C ARG A 46 -3.25 26.97 -7.17
N ARG A 47 -3.66 27.92 -6.31
CA ARG A 47 -4.62 28.99 -6.65
C ARG A 47 -6.01 28.46 -7.03
N LEU A 48 -6.48 27.43 -6.33
CA LEU A 48 -7.79 26.86 -6.56
C LEU A 48 -8.93 27.86 -6.24
N PRO A 49 -10.00 27.87 -7.05
CA PRO A 49 -11.20 28.67 -6.80
C PRO A 49 -12.05 28.00 -5.70
N ILE A 50 -11.69 28.18 -4.43
CA ILE A 50 -12.34 27.53 -3.27
C ILE A 50 -13.88 27.64 -3.33
N ALA A 51 -14.41 28.80 -3.72
CA ALA A 51 -15.86 29.04 -3.83
C ALA A 51 -16.59 28.14 -4.85
N PHE A 52 -15.85 27.46 -5.73
CA PHE A 52 -16.41 26.57 -6.75
C PHE A 52 -16.22 25.09 -6.42
N LEU A 53 -15.35 24.73 -5.46
CA LEU A 53 -14.92 23.34 -5.25
C LEU A 53 -16.08 22.40 -4.89
N ASP A 54 -17.05 22.87 -4.09
CA ASP A 54 -18.20 22.06 -3.66
C ASP A 54 -19.37 22.07 -4.66
N ARG A 55 -19.19 22.68 -5.83
CA ARG A 55 -20.25 22.81 -6.86
C ARG A 55 -19.98 21.86 -8.01
N ASP A 56 -21.02 21.24 -8.53
CA ASP A 56 -20.94 20.39 -9.72
C ASP A 56 -20.57 21.19 -10.98
N LEU A 57 -19.92 20.53 -11.94
CA LEU A 57 -19.51 21.15 -13.18
C LEU A 57 -20.71 21.68 -13.97
N ARG A 58 -21.86 20.98 -13.98
CA ARG A 58 -23.08 21.37 -14.70
C ARG A 58 -23.57 22.75 -14.25
N SER A 59 -23.63 22.98 -12.93
CA SER A 59 -24.04 24.22 -12.27
C SER A 59 -23.02 25.35 -12.49
N LEU A 60 -21.74 25.02 -12.56
CA LEU A 60 -20.68 26.00 -12.85
C LEU A 60 -20.71 26.44 -14.32
N LEU A 61 -20.84 25.48 -15.25
CA LEU A 61 -20.92 25.73 -16.70
C LEU A 61 -22.25 26.37 -17.11
N GLY A 62 -23.31 26.27 -16.29
CA GLY A 62 -24.55 27.01 -16.46
C GLY A 62 -24.43 28.52 -16.26
N LYS A 63 -23.34 29.00 -15.63
CA LYS A 63 -23.12 30.44 -15.38
C LYS A 63 -22.34 31.09 -16.52
N SER A 64 -22.58 32.39 -16.73
CA SER A 64 -21.76 33.17 -17.65
C SER A 64 -20.38 33.46 -17.04
N PHE A 65 -19.37 33.69 -17.89
CA PHE A 65 -18.02 34.02 -17.43
C PHE A 65 -17.99 35.25 -16.50
N ASP A 66 -18.81 36.27 -16.79
CA ASP A 66 -18.93 37.48 -15.97
C ASP A 66 -19.50 37.16 -14.57
N GLN A 67 -20.50 36.27 -14.49
CA GLN A 67 -21.03 35.81 -13.21
C GLN A 67 -19.99 35.02 -12.39
N LEU A 68 -19.17 34.20 -13.05
CA LEU A 68 -18.09 33.46 -12.37
C LEU A 68 -17.02 34.42 -11.82
N LEU A 69 -16.58 35.40 -12.60
CA LEU A 69 -15.59 36.40 -12.17
C LEU A 69 -16.10 37.32 -11.04
N LYS A 70 -17.41 37.57 -10.97
CA LYS A 70 -18.02 38.34 -9.88
C LYS A 70 -18.16 37.54 -8.57
N THR A 71 -17.83 36.26 -8.56
CA THR A 71 -17.91 35.44 -7.35
C THR A 71 -16.86 35.90 -6.33
N PRO A 72 -17.24 36.24 -5.08
CA PRO A 72 -16.31 36.66 -4.05
C PRO A 72 -15.18 35.64 -3.86
N GLY A 73 -13.94 36.13 -3.84
CA GLY A 73 -12.77 35.29 -3.65
C GLY A 73 -12.31 34.53 -4.90
N VAL A 74 -12.90 34.77 -6.09
CA VAL A 74 -12.45 34.22 -7.38
C VAL A 74 -11.89 35.36 -8.26
N GLY A 75 -10.58 35.60 -8.14
CA GLY A 75 -9.86 36.55 -8.98
C GLY A 75 -9.25 35.90 -10.25
N GLN A 76 -8.57 36.70 -11.07
CA GLN A 76 -7.95 36.24 -12.33
C GLN A 76 -7.05 35.01 -12.16
N LYS A 77 -6.20 34.97 -11.13
CA LYS A 77 -5.32 33.82 -10.87
C LYS A 77 -6.08 32.54 -10.50
N LYS A 78 -7.27 32.67 -9.91
CA LYS A 78 -8.11 31.53 -9.52
C LYS A 78 -8.98 31.05 -10.68
N ILE A 79 -9.33 31.93 -11.61
CA ILE A 79 -10.03 31.53 -12.84
C ILE A 79 -9.12 30.71 -13.76
N GLU A 80 -7.81 30.97 -13.74
CA GLU A 80 -6.84 30.11 -14.41
C GLU A 80 -6.78 28.70 -13.80
N GLY A 81 -6.80 28.61 -12.46
CA GLY A 81 -6.94 27.33 -11.76
C GLY A 81 -8.25 26.62 -12.12
N PHE A 82 -9.37 27.34 -12.20
CA PHE A 82 -10.64 26.79 -12.68
C PHE A 82 -10.53 26.21 -14.11
N PHE A 83 -9.89 26.93 -15.03
CA PHE A 83 -9.71 26.45 -16.41
C PHE A 83 -8.85 25.20 -16.49
N GLU A 84 -7.87 25.06 -15.60
CA GLU A 84 -7.05 23.85 -15.55
C GLU A 84 -7.88 22.64 -15.13
N LEU A 85 -8.75 22.78 -14.13
CA LEU A 85 -9.69 21.74 -13.73
C LEU A 85 -10.69 21.40 -14.85
N LEU A 86 -11.20 22.40 -15.57
CA LEU A 86 -12.07 22.17 -16.74
C LEU A 86 -11.35 21.46 -17.89
N ARG A 87 -10.08 21.79 -18.16
CA ARG A 87 -9.27 21.07 -19.15
C ARG A 87 -9.12 19.61 -18.78
N ARG A 88 -8.86 19.31 -17.50
CA ARG A 88 -8.76 17.96 -16.96
C ARG A 88 -10.06 17.18 -17.16
N ALA A 89 -11.18 17.75 -16.75
CA ALA A 89 -12.50 17.16 -16.97
C ALA A 89 -12.82 16.94 -18.46
N ALA A 90 -12.34 17.81 -19.35
CA ALA A 90 -12.56 17.72 -20.79
C ALA A 90 -11.62 16.75 -21.51
N ALA A 91 -10.51 16.38 -20.87
CA ALA A 91 -9.51 15.46 -21.40
C ALA A 91 -9.73 14.00 -20.95
N ALA A 92 -10.42 13.80 -19.81
CA ALA A 92 -10.78 12.47 -19.34
C ALA A 92 -11.65 11.73 -20.39
N GLN A 93 -11.32 10.48 -20.72
CA GLN A 93 -12.10 9.67 -21.66
C GLN A 93 -13.39 9.17 -20.98
N SER A 94 -13.36 8.97 -19.66
CA SER A 94 -14.51 8.61 -18.81
C SER A 94 -14.48 9.38 -17.47
N PRO A 95 -15.62 9.63 -16.79
CA PRO A 95 -15.67 10.32 -15.50
C PRO A 95 -14.98 9.58 -14.36
N ASP A 96 -14.83 8.27 -14.50
CA ASP A 96 -14.20 7.39 -13.52
C ASP A 96 -12.79 6.96 -13.96
N GLU A 97 -12.31 7.49 -15.10
CA GLU A 97 -10.95 7.26 -15.55
C GLU A 97 -9.96 8.05 -14.68
N PRO A 98 -8.92 7.40 -14.17
CA PRO A 98 -7.90 8.07 -13.39
C PRO A 98 -7.09 9.05 -14.23
N PHE A 99 -6.98 10.30 -13.77
CA PHE A 99 -6.13 11.32 -14.39
C PHE A 99 -4.91 11.62 -13.49
N GLY A 100 -3.73 11.82 -14.09
CA GLY A 100 -2.48 12.12 -13.37
C GLY A 100 -1.44 10.99 -13.37
N LEU A 101 -1.73 9.85 -14.01
CA LEU A 101 -0.76 8.81 -14.30
C LEU A 101 -0.14 9.08 -15.67
N GLU A 102 1.19 9.17 -15.75
CA GLU A 102 1.91 9.01 -17.02
C GLU A 102 1.74 7.55 -17.45
N GLU A 103 1.48 7.29 -18.74
CA GLU A 103 1.47 5.92 -19.26
C GLU A 103 2.84 5.30 -19.03
N VAL A 104 2.95 4.42 -18.04
CA VAL A 104 4.18 3.70 -17.74
C VAL A 104 4.47 2.78 -18.92
N THR A 105 5.58 3.03 -19.60
CA THR A 105 6.00 2.19 -20.73
C THR A 105 6.47 0.83 -20.21
N PRO A 106 6.33 -0.26 -20.99
CA PRO A 106 6.79 -1.60 -20.57
C PRO A 106 8.26 -1.67 -20.15
N ALA A 107 9.09 -0.69 -20.57
CA ALA A 107 10.49 -0.57 -20.20
C ALA A 107 10.71 -0.03 -18.76
N GLU A 108 9.78 0.76 -18.21
CA GLU A 108 9.88 1.33 -16.86
C GLU A 108 9.46 0.34 -15.77
N LEU A 109 8.68 -0.68 -16.13
CA LEU A 109 8.30 -1.80 -15.25
C LEU A 109 9.48 -2.74 -14.91
N ALA A 110 10.60 -2.64 -15.64
CA ALA A 110 11.80 -3.46 -15.44
C ALA A 110 12.89 -2.79 -14.59
N SER A 111 12.78 -1.49 -14.29
CA SER A 111 13.63 -0.78 -13.35
C SER A 111 12.96 -0.71 -11.98
N GLU A 112 13.77 -0.70 -10.90
CA GLU A 112 13.33 -0.45 -9.53
C GLU A 112 12.18 0.57 -9.49
N SER A 113 11.09 0.19 -8.81
CA SER A 113 9.77 0.82 -8.89
C SER A 113 9.86 2.34 -9.09
N PRO A 114 9.33 2.90 -10.19
CA PRO A 114 9.21 4.35 -10.32
C PRO A 114 8.46 4.84 -9.08
N GLY A 115 9.12 5.65 -8.26
CA GLY A 115 8.64 5.97 -6.91
C GLY A 115 7.19 6.43 -6.94
N PHE A 116 6.35 5.80 -6.10
CA PHE A 116 4.95 6.19 -5.95
C PHE A 116 4.85 7.65 -5.48
N ASP A 117 4.15 8.49 -6.26
CA ASP A 117 3.95 9.90 -5.94
C ASP A 117 2.53 10.16 -5.41
N PRO A 118 2.32 10.32 -4.10
CA PRO A 118 1.00 10.56 -3.51
C PRO A 118 0.39 11.91 -3.93
N THR A 119 1.20 12.83 -4.47
CA THR A 119 0.76 14.16 -4.89
C THR A 119 0.07 14.13 -6.26
N LYS A 120 0.24 13.05 -7.03
CA LYS A 120 -0.47 12.82 -8.28
C LYS A 120 -1.86 12.18 -8.08
N VAL A 121 -2.19 11.78 -6.85
CA VAL A 121 -3.46 11.09 -6.56
C VAL A 121 -4.63 12.08 -6.46
N SER A 122 -5.57 11.95 -7.39
CA SER A 122 -6.84 12.66 -7.44
C SER A 122 -7.96 11.92 -6.69
N GLU A 123 -9.08 12.61 -6.45
CA GLU A 123 -10.28 12.01 -5.85
C GLU A 123 -10.89 10.92 -6.74
N SER A 124 -10.83 11.08 -8.07
CA SER A 124 -11.31 10.07 -9.02
C SER A 124 -10.49 8.78 -8.96
N LEU A 125 -9.17 8.91 -9.03
CA LEU A 125 -8.23 7.79 -8.96
C LEU A 125 -8.39 7.05 -7.63
N TRP A 126 -8.49 7.80 -6.53
CA TRP A 126 -8.78 7.22 -5.23
C TRP A 126 -10.11 6.45 -5.20
N SER A 127 -11.19 7.02 -5.76
CA SER A 127 -12.49 6.34 -5.85
C SER A 127 -12.38 5.02 -6.61
N THR A 128 -11.69 5.00 -7.75
CA THR A 128 -11.49 3.80 -8.58
C THR A 128 -10.72 2.71 -7.83
N TRP A 129 -9.71 3.09 -7.04
CA TRP A 129 -9.00 2.14 -6.17
C TRP A 129 -9.89 1.56 -5.08
N CYS A 130 -10.69 2.41 -4.42
CA CYS A 130 -11.67 1.99 -3.42
C CYS A 130 -12.74 1.06 -4.02
N ASP A 131 -13.24 1.36 -5.22
CA ASP A 131 -14.18 0.53 -5.94
C ASP A 131 -13.57 -0.84 -6.26
N THR A 132 -12.28 -0.88 -6.63
CA THR A 132 -11.56 -2.15 -6.87
C THR A 132 -11.51 -3.01 -5.61
N VAL A 133 -11.13 -2.43 -4.47
CA VAL A 133 -11.10 -3.13 -3.17
C VAL A 133 -12.50 -3.65 -2.81
N ARG A 134 -13.55 -2.85 -3.00
CA ARG A 134 -14.93 -3.23 -2.68
C ARG A 134 -15.48 -4.32 -3.60
N GLN A 135 -15.30 -4.17 -4.91
CA GLN A 135 -15.84 -5.11 -5.90
C GLN A 135 -15.18 -6.49 -5.83
N GLN A 136 -13.90 -6.54 -5.48
CA GLN A 136 -13.14 -7.80 -5.34
C GLN A 136 -13.21 -8.39 -3.92
N GLY A 137 -13.95 -7.77 -2.99
CA GLY A 137 -14.12 -8.30 -1.63
C GLY A 137 -12.90 -8.17 -0.71
N PHE A 138 -11.91 -7.33 -1.05
CA PHE A 138 -10.68 -7.17 -0.26
C PHE A 138 -10.84 -6.26 0.97
N THR A 139 -12.05 -5.86 1.34
CA THR A 139 -12.31 -4.91 2.44
C THR A 139 -11.84 -5.43 3.81
N SER A 140 -11.81 -6.74 4.01
CA SER A 140 -11.34 -7.40 5.24
C SER A 140 -9.83 -7.58 5.31
N HIS A 141 -9.11 -7.45 4.18
CA HIS A 141 -7.66 -7.55 4.19
C HIS A 141 -7.05 -6.37 4.93
N THR A 142 -6.00 -6.60 5.70
CA THR A 142 -5.32 -5.54 6.45
C THR A 142 -4.30 -4.82 5.57
N LEU A 143 -4.09 -3.52 5.82
CA LEU A 143 -3.08 -2.72 5.12
C LEU A 143 -1.71 -3.37 5.15
N GLY A 144 -1.26 -3.80 6.33
CA GLY A 144 0.07 -4.37 6.51
C GLY A 144 0.26 -5.68 5.75
N ARG A 145 -0.81 -6.49 5.57
CA ARG A 145 -0.71 -7.72 4.78
C ARG A 145 -0.41 -7.43 3.32
N LEU A 146 -1.00 -6.37 2.76
CA LEU A 146 -0.92 -6.03 1.34
C LEU A 146 0.08 -4.93 1.00
N ALA A 147 0.71 -4.31 2.00
CA ALA A 147 1.71 -3.28 1.78
C ALA A 147 2.93 -3.82 1.01
N PRO A 148 3.56 -3.04 0.11
CA PRO A 148 4.80 -3.46 -0.54
C PRO A 148 5.92 -3.78 0.47
N THR A 149 6.01 -2.97 1.54
CA THR A 149 6.92 -3.16 2.68
C THR A 149 6.26 -2.61 3.95
N LEU A 150 6.57 -3.21 5.09
CA LEU A 150 6.17 -2.70 6.40
C LEU A 150 7.10 -1.59 6.93
N GLN A 151 8.27 -1.36 6.33
CA GLN A 151 9.23 -0.33 6.79
C GLN A 151 8.65 1.09 6.69
N THR A 152 7.86 1.36 5.65
CA THR A 152 7.25 2.67 5.38
C THR A 152 5.86 2.82 6.00
N LEU A 153 5.23 1.70 6.38
CA LEU A 153 3.90 1.67 6.97
C LEU A 153 3.98 1.77 8.50
N PRO A 154 3.38 2.81 9.13
CA PRO A 154 3.40 2.91 10.58
C PRO A 154 2.67 1.74 11.26
N THR A 155 3.30 1.15 12.28
CA THR A 155 2.83 -0.07 12.98
C THR A 155 1.38 -0.01 13.46
N VAL A 156 0.91 1.15 13.90
CA VAL A 156 -0.47 1.33 14.43
C VAL A 156 -1.57 1.06 13.40
N ILE A 157 -1.27 1.09 12.09
CA ILE A 157 -2.25 0.81 11.03
C ILE A 157 -2.00 -0.53 10.31
N TRP A 158 -1.05 -1.35 10.78
CA TRP A 158 -0.75 -2.64 10.14
C TRP A 158 -1.96 -3.58 10.10
N HIS A 159 -2.75 -3.61 11.17
CA HIS A 159 -3.92 -4.47 11.30
C HIS A 159 -5.22 -3.79 10.86
N THR A 160 -5.17 -2.54 10.39
CA THR A 160 -6.38 -1.83 9.96
C THR A 160 -6.87 -2.41 8.62
N PRO A 161 -8.15 -2.86 8.53
CA PRO A 161 -8.72 -3.35 7.29
C PRO A 161 -8.78 -2.27 6.20
N LEU A 162 -8.64 -2.67 4.93
CA LEU A 162 -8.77 -1.75 3.80
C LEU A 162 -10.16 -1.08 3.77
N GLY A 163 -11.21 -1.79 4.22
CA GLY A 163 -12.58 -1.28 4.29
C GLY A 163 -12.72 0.04 5.05
N GLU A 164 -11.94 0.24 6.13
CA GLU A 164 -12.01 1.47 6.93
C GLU A 164 -11.61 2.74 6.15
N TYR A 165 -10.79 2.57 5.12
CA TYR A 165 -10.35 3.64 4.23
C TYR A 165 -11.15 3.68 2.93
N ALA A 166 -11.58 2.52 2.42
CA ALA A 166 -12.34 2.41 1.16
C ALA A 166 -13.72 3.11 1.20
N GLU A 167 -14.24 3.39 2.40
CA GLU A 167 -15.48 4.14 2.63
C GLU A 167 -15.27 5.66 2.70
N ARG A 168 -14.02 6.14 2.67
CA ARG A 168 -13.68 7.56 2.85
C ARG A 168 -13.25 8.19 1.54
N SER A 169 -13.56 9.46 1.41
CA SER A 169 -13.00 10.31 0.36
C SER A 169 -11.52 10.60 0.65
N LEU A 170 -10.72 10.87 -0.38
CA LEU A 170 -9.31 11.23 -0.25
C LEU A 170 -9.15 12.50 0.59
N ALA A 171 -10.05 13.47 0.41
CA ALA A 171 -10.12 14.67 1.25
C ALA A 171 -10.39 14.33 2.74
N GLN A 172 -11.23 13.33 3.03
CA GLN A 172 -11.48 12.89 4.40
C GLN A 172 -10.24 12.21 5.00
N ILE A 173 -9.57 11.34 4.25
CA ILE A 173 -8.34 10.65 4.69
C ILE A 173 -7.24 11.66 5.03
N ARG A 174 -7.01 12.65 4.16
CA ARG A 174 -6.03 13.73 4.40
C ARG A 174 -6.35 14.61 5.62
N ARG A 175 -7.60 14.63 6.08
CA ARG A 175 -8.05 15.41 7.24
C ARG A 175 -8.10 14.61 8.54
N LEU A 176 -7.83 13.30 8.51
CA LEU A 176 -7.81 12.47 9.71
C LEU A 176 -6.72 12.98 10.66
N ARG A 177 -7.11 13.43 11.86
CA ARG A 177 -6.18 14.00 12.86
C ARG A 177 -5.05 13.04 13.26
N THR A 178 -5.32 11.75 13.20
CA THR A 178 -4.36 10.69 13.53
C THR A 178 -3.46 10.30 12.34
N HIS A 179 -3.69 10.86 11.14
CA HIS A 179 -2.96 10.50 9.93
C HIS A 179 -2.16 11.68 9.41
N GLY A 180 -0.89 11.75 9.79
CA GLY A 180 0.06 12.65 9.15
C GLY A 180 0.36 12.21 7.71
N GLU A 181 1.09 13.05 6.99
CA GLU A 181 1.43 12.85 5.57
C GLU A 181 2.03 11.47 5.26
N LYS A 182 2.92 10.96 6.12
CA LYS A 182 3.52 9.62 5.97
C LYS A 182 2.48 8.49 5.99
N ARG A 183 1.47 8.56 6.87
CA ARG A 183 0.41 7.55 6.93
C ARG A 183 -0.49 7.62 5.71
N VAL A 184 -0.84 8.83 5.29
CA VAL A 184 -1.63 9.02 4.08
C VAL A 184 -0.88 8.47 2.88
N HIS A 185 0.41 8.79 2.71
CA HIS A 185 1.25 8.23 1.66
C HIS A 185 1.16 6.71 1.62
N ALA A 186 1.44 6.04 2.74
CA ALA A 186 1.45 4.57 2.80
C ALA A 186 0.07 3.97 2.46
N ILE A 187 -1.03 4.57 2.93
CA ILE A 187 -2.39 4.13 2.57
C ILE A 187 -2.60 4.21 1.05
N LEU A 188 -2.24 5.34 0.44
CA LEU A 188 -2.42 5.53 -1.00
C LEU A 188 -1.58 4.54 -1.81
N GLU A 189 -0.34 4.27 -1.37
CA GLU A 189 0.55 3.31 -2.01
C GLU A 189 -0.03 1.89 -1.96
N VAL A 190 -0.54 1.43 -0.81
CA VAL A 190 -1.19 0.10 -0.71
C VAL A 190 -2.38 0.00 -1.66
N PHE A 191 -3.26 1.01 -1.70
CA PHE A 191 -4.42 1.00 -2.60
C PHE A 191 -4.01 1.03 -4.08
N ALA A 192 -2.97 1.77 -4.42
CA ALA A 192 -2.40 1.78 -5.77
C ALA A 192 -1.89 0.39 -6.17
N THR A 193 -1.07 -0.23 -5.31
CA THR A 193 -0.51 -1.58 -5.55
C THR A 193 -1.62 -2.63 -5.70
N VAL A 194 -2.64 -2.58 -4.83
CA VAL A 194 -3.80 -3.49 -4.90
C VAL A 194 -4.54 -3.29 -6.22
N HIS A 195 -4.84 -2.04 -6.59
CA HIS A 195 -5.53 -1.75 -7.83
C HIS A 195 -4.73 -2.20 -9.07
N GLU A 196 -3.43 -1.93 -9.10
CA GLU A 196 -2.55 -2.34 -10.20
C GLU A 196 -2.49 -3.88 -10.34
N ALA A 197 -2.32 -4.60 -9.24
CA ALA A 197 -2.27 -6.06 -9.23
C ALA A 197 -3.57 -6.69 -9.78
N VAL A 198 -4.72 -6.11 -9.44
CA VAL A 198 -6.02 -6.57 -9.93
C VAL A 198 -6.26 -6.15 -11.38
N SER A 199 -5.96 -4.91 -11.74
CA SER A 199 -6.22 -4.38 -13.08
C SER A 199 -5.38 -5.04 -14.16
N THR A 200 -4.20 -5.55 -13.80
CA THR A 200 -3.31 -6.32 -14.70
C THR A 200 -3.63 -7.81 -14.75
N SER A 201 -4.46 -8.31 -13.83
CA SER A 201 -4.86 -9.72 -13.82
C SER A 201 -5.87 -10.03 -14.94
N ALA A 202 -5.70 -11.17 -15.61
CA ALA A 202 -6.62 -11.62 -16.65
C ALA A 202 -7.98 -11.97 -16.03
N ARG A 203 -9.01 -11.18 -16.35
CA ARG A 203 -10.37 -11.43 -15.85
C ARG A 203 -10.99 -12.61 -16.60
N SER A 204 -11.40 -13.63 -15.87
CA SER A 204 -12.22 -14.75 -16.36
C SER A 204 -13.42 -14.92 -15.44
N GLU A 205 -14.62 -15.10 -16.00
CA GLU A 205 -15.86 -15.24 -15.22
C GLU A 205 -15.86 -16.49 -14.31
N SER A 206 -14.98 -17.46 -14.55
CA SER A 206 -14.88 -18.70 -13.78
C SER A 206 -13.74 -18.72 -12.76
N LEU A 207 -12.97 -17.63 -12.63
CA LEU A 207 -11.80 -17.56 -11.76
C LEU A 207 -11.98 -16.47 -10.70
N ASP A 208 -11.55 -16.78 -9.49
CA ASP A 208 -11.48 -15.83 -8.37
C ASP A 208 -10.02 -15.38 -8.17
N ILE A 209 -9.84 -14.19 -7.60
CA ILE A 209 -8.53 -13.59 -7.34
C ILE A 209 -8.40 -13.34 -5.84
N ASP A 210 -7.40 -13.96 -5.22
CA ASP A 210 -7.01 -13.67 -3.84
C ASP A 210 -5.64 -12.97 -3.82
N LEU A 211 -5.52 -11.95 -2.96
CA LEU A 211 -4.29 -11.18 -2.79
C LEU A 211 -3.54 -11.63 -1.53
N VAL A 212 -2.35 -12.16 -1.76
CA VAL A 212 -1.46 -12.63 -0.70
C VAL A 212 -0.04 -12.12 -0.91
N PRO A 213 0.77 -11.94 0.16
CA PRO A 213 2.19 -11.70 0.02
C PRO A 213 2.88 -12.73 -0.88
N ARG A 214 3.78 -12.26 -1.75
CA ARG A 214 4.43 -13.07 -2.79
C ARG A 214 5.19 -14.29 -2.25
N PHE A 215 5.66 -14.24 -1.01
CA PHE A 215 6.36 -15.34 -0.38
C PHE A 215 5.43 -16.49 0.04
N LEU A 216 4.12 -16.25 0.18
CA LEU A 216 3.18 -17.27 0.68
C LEU A 216 2.87 -18.41 -0.29
N PRO A 217 2.54 -18.18 -1.56
CA PRO A 217 2.22 -19.28 -2.48
C PRO A 217 3.27 -20.40 -2.53
N PRO A 218 4.59 -20.13 -2.64
CA PRO A 218 5.58 -21.21 -2.61
C PRO A 218 5.67 -21.93 -1.26
N VAL A 219 5.58 -21.20 -0.14
CA VAL A 219 5.62 -21.80 1.21
C VAL A 219 4.41 -22.70 1.44
N THR A 220 3.19 -22.21 1.16
CA THR A 220 1.95 -22.97 1.32
C THR A 220 1.92 -24.20 0.42
N ARG A 221 2.38 -24.08 -0.84
CA ARG A 221 2.49 -25.23 -1.75
C ARG A 221 3.45 -26.28 -1.20
N TRP A 222 4.63 -25.87 -0.74
CA TRP A 222 5.59 -26.78 -0.15
C TRP A 222 5.03 -27.45 1.11
N LEU A 223 4.37 -26.70 1.99
CA LEU A 223 3.71 -27.25 3.18
C LEU A 223 2.70 -28.33 2.82
N ASN A 224 1.78 -28.05 1.91
CA ASN A 224 0.74 -29.00 1.51
C ASN A 224 1.33 -30.29 0.93
N LEU A 225 2.33 -30.18 0.05
CA LEU A 225 3.03 -31.34 -0.51
C LEU A 225 3.77 -32.14 0.57
N THR A 226 4.45 -31.44 1.47
CA THR A 226 5.21 -32.05 2.57
C THR A 226 4.28 -32.78 3.53
N LEU A 227 3.10 -32.23 3.83
CA LEU A 227 2.14 -32.82 4.75
C LEU A 227 1.48 -34.10 4.21
N VAL A 228 1.35 -34.23 2.89
CA VAL A 228 0.79 -35.44 2.26
C VAL A 228 1.85 -36.52 1.98
N ALA A 229 3.14 -36.16 1.84
CA ALA A 229 4.20 -37.12 1.56
C ALA A 229 4.42 -38.16 2.69
N ASP A 230 4.85 -39.39 2.40
CA ASP A 230 5.03 -40.40 3.48
C ASP A 230 6.19 -40.07 4.44
N LYS A 231 7.20 -39.34 3.94
CA LYS A 231 8.42 -39.04 4.69
C LYS A 231 8.38 -37.64 5.31
N PRO A 232 8.98 -37.43 6.49
CA PRO A 232 9.18 -36.09 7.02
C PRO A 232 10.14 -35.28 6.14
N PRO A 233 10.07 -33.93 6.16
CA PRO A 233 10.98 -33.11 5.39
C PRO A 233 12.42 -33.23 5.91
N THR A 234 13.36 -33.06 5.00
CA THR A 234 14.78 -32.97 5.30
C THR A 234 15.14 -31.61 5.89
N LEU A 235 16.30 -31.52 6.54
CA LEU A 235 16.84 -30.26 7.06
C LEU A 235 16.99 -29.20 5.95
N ALA A 236 17.46 -29.62 4.77
CA ALA A 236 17.66 -28.73 3.63
C ALA A 236 16.34 -28.17 3.09
N GLU A 237 15.28 -28.99 3.05
CA GLU A 237 13.94 -28.53 2.64
C GLU A 237 13.36 -27.53 3.62
N VAL A 238 13.38 -27.80 4.93
CA VAL A 238 12.91 -26.85 5.95
C VAL A 238 13.69 -25.55 5.88
N ARG A 239 15.02 -25.63 5.77
CA ARG A 239 15.87 -24.45 5.65
C ARG A 239 15.51 -23.60 4.43
N ARG A 240 15.42 -24.21 3.25
CA ARG A 240 15.26 -23.49 1.98
C ARG A 240 13.83 -23.03 1.73
N GLN A 241 12.85 -23.90 1.95
CA GLN A 241 11.47 -23.69 1.52
C GLN A 241 10.61 -22.96 2.56
N LEU A 242 11.03 -22.97 3.83
CA LEU A 242 10.34 -22.28 4.90
C LEU A 242 11.22 -21.17 5.46
N VAL A 243 12.33 -21.53 6.10
CA VAL A 243 13.08 -20.58 6.93
C VAL A 243 13.67 -19.45 6.08
N GLN A 244 14.35 -19.77 4.99
CA GLN A 244 14.96 -18.78 4.11
C GLN A 244 13.91 -17.84 3.52
N THR A 245 12.77 -18.39 3.07
CA THR A 245 11.68 -17.60 2.50
C THR A 245 11.06 -16.63 3.50
N LEU A 246 10.94 -17.00 4.78
CA LEU A 246 10.47 -16.09 5.82
C LEU A 246 11.51 -15.01 6.16
N ILE A 247 12.79 -15.35 6.16
CA ILE A 247 13.88 -14.37 6.36
C ILE A 247 13.95 -13.38 5.21
N ASP A 248 13.82 -13.83 3.97
CA ASP A 248 13.81 -12.94 2.80
C ASP A 248 12.64 -11.94 2.90
N GLN A 249 11.50 -12.36 3.45
CA GLN A 249 10.40 -11.44 3.74
C GLN A 249 10.73 -10.46 4.89
N LEU A 250 11.39 -10.91 5.96
CA LEU A 250 11.85 -10.01 7.03
C LEU A 250 12.84 -8.96 6.51
N GLU A 251 13.69 -9.31 5.56
CA GLU A 251 14.61 -8.38 4.93
C GLU A 251 13.87 -7.24 4.23
N VAL A 252 12.77 -7.55 3.54
CA VAL A 252 11.88 -6.55 2.92
C VAL A 252 11.18 -5.68 3.98
N ASP A 253 10.71 -6.27 5.08
CA ASP A 253 9.82 -5.60 6.05
C ASP A 253 10.53 -4.92 7.23
N LEU A 254 11.73 -5.36 7.60
CA LEU A 254 12.52 -4.88 8.74
C LEU A 254 13.96 -4.49 8.36
N GLY A 255 14.40 -4.80 7.14
CA GLY A 255 15.73 -4.49 6.62
C GLY A 255 16.78 -5.58 6.88
N GLU A 256 17.91 -5.44 6.19
CA GLU A 256 19.02 -6.41 6.15
C GLU A 256 19.57 -6.76 7.55
N GLN A 257 19.71 -5.77 8.43
CA GLN A 257 20.26 -5.99 9.77
C GLN A 257 19.42 -6.96 10.61
N VAL A 258 18.08 -6.86 10.51
CA VAL A 258 17.17 -7.75 11.27
C VAL A 258 17.11 -9.13 10.62
N ALA A 259 17.15 -9.19 9.29
CA ALA A 259 17.25 -10.46 8.58
C ALA A 259 18.54 -11.21 8.95
N LEU A 260 19.69 -10.52 9.04
CA LEU A 260 20.96 -11.10 9.47
C LEU A 260 20.87 -11.66 10.90
N LEU A 261 20.32 -10.88 11.84
CA LEU A 261 20.07 -11.34 13.21
C LEU A 261 19.22 -12.62 13.25
N ALA A 262 18.18 -12.70 12.42
CA ALA A 262 17.34 -13.88 12.30
C ALA A 262 18.12 -15.09 11.74
N ARG A 263 18.97 -14.89 10.72
CA ARG A 263 19.83 -15.94 10.13
C ARG A 263 20.79 -16.52 11.18
N GLU A 264 21.45 -15.65 11.95
CA GLU A 264 22.37 -16.04 13.02
C GLU A 264 21.65 -16.77 14.16
N ARG A 265 20.48 -16.27 14.57
CA ARG A 265 19.65 -16.87 15.62
C ARG A 265 19.23 -18.29 15.25
N LEU A 266 18.98 -18.53 13.96
CA LEU A 266 18.57 -19.82 13.42
C LEU A 266 19.74 -20.73 12.99
N GLY A 267 20.98 -20.26 13.13
CA GLY A 267 22.18 -21.04 12.78
C GLY A 267 22.25 -21.40 11.28
N LEU A 268 21.81 -20.49 10.41
CA LEU A 268 21.80 -20.76 8.96
C LEU A 268 23.19 -20.70 8.32
N GLU A 269 24.07 -19.88 8.87
CA GLU A 269 25.41 -19.60 8.33
C GLU A 269 26.55 -20.17 9.19
N GLY A 270 26.22 -20.97 10.21
CA GLY A 270 27.22 -21.56 11.11
C GLY A 270 26.68 -21.83 12.50
N ALA A 271 27.56 -21.75 13.50
CA ALA A 271 27.16 -21.86 14.90
C ALA A 271 26.22 -20.71 15.30
N THR A 272 25.21 -21.02 16.11
CA THR A 272 24.31 -20.00 16.67
C THR A 272 25.11 -19.02 17.53
N VAL A 273 24.92 -17.72 17.26
CA VAL A 273 25.58 -16.64 18.00
C VAL A 273 24.76 -16.29 19.24
N SER A 274 25.42 -16.04 20.38
CA SER A 274 24.70 -15.63 21.59
C SER A 274 24.16 -14.19 21.46
N VAL A 275 23.03 -13.90 22.11
CA VAL A 275 22.44 -12.54 22.14
C VAL A 275 23.45 -11.49 22.60
N LYS A 276 24.37 -11.85 23.50
CA LYS A 276 25.45 -10.96 23.95
C LYS A 276 26.38 -10.59 22.79
N GLN A 277 26.86 -11.57 22.04
CA GLN A 277 27.74 -11.35 20.89
C GLN A 277 27.02 -10.57 19.77
N GLN A 278 25.75 -10.85 19.52
CA GLN A 278 24.93 -10.09 18.56
C GLN A 278 24.80 -8.62 18.95
N ALA A 279 24.53 -8.36 20.23
CA ALA A 279 24.44 -7.00 20.78
C ALA A 279 25.77 -6.25 20.66
N GLU A 280 26.90 -6.92 20.94
CA GLU A 280 28.25 -6.36 20.77
C GLU A 280 28.56 -6.05 19.30
N HIS A 281 28.25 -6.96 18.37
CA HIS A 281 28.47 -6.75 16.94
C HIS A 281 27.68 -5.57 16.37
N LEU A 282 26.42 -5.41 16.79
CA LEU A 282 25.54 -4.34 16.34
C LEU A 282 25.72 -3.02 17.11
N GLY A 283 26.53 -3.01 18.17
CA GLY A 283 26.68 -1.82 19.03
C GLY A 283 25.40 -1.42 19.77
N VAL A 284 24.54 -2.38 20.11
CA VAL A 284 23.25 -2.16 20.80
C VAL A 284 23.19 -2.93 22.12
N THR A 285 22.13 -2.71 22.90
CA THR A 285 21.89 -3.49 24.14
C THR A 285 21.23 -4.83 23.83
N ARG A 286 21.37 -5.81 24.74
CA ARG A 286 20.67 -7.11 24.61
C ARG A 286 19.15 -6.93 24.54
N ALA A 287 18.61 -6.00 25.32
CA ALA A 287 17.18 -5.67 25.29
C ALA A 287 16.74 -5.21 23.89
N ARG A 288 17.59 -4.45 23.18
CA ARG A 288 17.31 -4.06 21.80
C ARG A 288 17.30 -5.26 20.86
N VAL A 289 18.19 -6.23 21.03
CA VAL A 289 18.20 -7.47 20.23
C VAL A 289 16.90 -8.27 20.46
N TYR A 290 16.45 -8.43 21.70
CA TYR A 290 15.17 -9.08 21.99
C TYR A 290 13.98 -8.35 21.34
N GLN A 291 13.97 -7.02 21.39
CA GLN A 291 12.93 -6.23 20.72
C GLN A 291 12.92 -6.46 19.20
N LEU A 292 14.09 -6.58 18.57
CA LEU A 292 14.17 -6.89 17.13
C LEU A 292 13.64 -8.29 16.82
N PHE A 293 13.86 -9.28 17.68
CA PHE A 293 13.24 -10.60 17.54
C PHE A 293 11.72 -10.57 17.75
N GLU A 294 11.21 -9.79 18.70
CA GLU A 294 9.77 -9.58 18.84
C GLU A 294 9.17 -8.93 17.59
N ASP A 295 9.89 -8.00 16.97
CA ASP A 295 9.44 -7.34 15.74
C ASP A 295 9.34 -8.33 14.56
N CYS A 296 10.20 -9.37 14.49
CA CYS A 296 10.03 -10.48 13.55
C CYS A 296 8.67 -11.17 13.69
N GLY A 297 8.26 -11.45 14.93
CA GLY A 297 6.96 -12.06 15.23
C GLY A 297 5.80 -11.15 14.83
N LYS A 298 5.88 -9.85 15.13
CA LYS A 298 4.84 -8.87 14.75
C LYS A 298 4.66 -8.77 13.23
N VAL A 299 5.75 -8.82 12.47
CA VAL A 299 5.69 -8.85 11.00
C VAL A 299 4.94 -10.09 10.52
N MET A 300 5.28 -11.26 11.06
CA MET A 300 4.63 -12.51 10.64
C MET A 300 3.17 -12.59 11.08
N GLU A 301 2.81 -11.99 12.20
CA GLU A 301 1.40 -11.86 12.62
C GLU A 301 0.56 -11.07 11.61
N VAL A 302 1.16 -10.12 10.90
CA VAL A 302 0.49 -9.30 9.88
C VAL A 302 0.55 -9.96 8.50
N ARG A 303 1.73 -10.42 8.10
CA ARG A 303 1.99 -10.97 6.76
C ARG A 303 1.41 -12.37 6.59
N TRP A 304 1.47 -13.21 7.62
CA TRP A 304 1.03 -14.59 7.58
C TRP A 304 0.42 -15.06 8.92
N PRO A 305 -0.68 -14.46 9.38
CA PRO A 305 -1.29 -14.79 10.66
C PRO A 305 -1.64 -16.28 10.80
N GLU A 306 -1.97 -16.95 9.70
CA GLU A 306 -2.34 -18.36 9.66
C GLU A 306 -1.14 -19.30 9.87
N GLY A 307 0.09 -18.83 9.63
CA GLY A 307 1.30 -19.64 9.76
C GLY A 307 1.47 -20.25 11.15
N ARG A 308 1.00 -19.57 12.20
CA ARG A 308 0.99 -20.10 13.58
C ARG A 308 0.26 -21.45 13.69
N TRP A 309 -0.81 -21.63 12.92
CA TRP A 309 -1.64 -22.85 12.91
C TRP A 309 -1.17 -23.82 11.83
N LEU A 310 -0.83 -23.32 10.65
CA LEU A 310 -0.41 -24.14 9.50
C LEU A 310 0.92 -24.86 9.73
N LEU A 311 1.76 -24.37 10.64
CA LEU A 311 3.02 -25.03 11.01
C LEU A 311 2.85 -26.13 12.07
N MET A 312 1.70 -26.23 12.76
CA MET A 312 1.49 -27.27 13.78
C MET A 312 1.47 -28.70 13.20
N PRO A 313 0.77 -28.99 12.07
CA PRO A 313 0.84 -30.31 11.45
C PRO A 313 2.26 -30.67 10.97
N LEU A 314 3.02 -29.67 10.53
CA LEU A 314 4.41 -29.87 10.11
C LEU A 314 5.29 -30.29 11.28
N GLU A 315 5.10 -29.70 12.45
CA GLU A 315 5.81 -30.09 13.67
C GLU A 315 5.51 -31.53 14.07
N ALA A 316 4.22 -31.91 14.09
CA ALA A 316 3.81 -33.29 14.37
C ALA A 316 4.48 -34.27 13.39
N LYS A 317 4.52 -33.93 12.10
CA LYS A 317 5.21 -34.74 11.10
C LYS A 317 6.72 -34.81 11.32
N CYS A 318 7.34 -33.72 11.76
CA CYS A 318 8.77 -33.67 12.03
C CYS A 318 9.20 -34.44 13.28
N GLN A 319 8.28 -34.98 14.10
CA GLN A 319 8.65 -35.81 15.25
C GLN A 319 9.55 -36.99 14.84
N SER A 320 9.30 -37.60 13.68
CA SER A 320 10.12 -38.68 13.11
C SER A 320 11.33 -38.20 12.28
N ALA A 321 11.52 -36.88 12.11
CA ALA A 321 12.65 -36.31 11.38
C ALA A 321 13.97 -36.37 12.16
N THR A 322 15.04 -35.86 11.55
CA THR A 322 16.33 -35.74 12.26
C THR A 322 16.24 -34.71 13.41
N PRO A 323 17.03 -34.86 14.49
CA PRO A 323 17.07 -33.87 15.57
C PRO A 323 17.39 -32.45 15.10
N ALA A 324 18.25 -32.30 14.09
CA ALA A 324 18.59 -31.01 13.50
C ALA A 324 17.37 -30.36 12.81
N THR A 325 16.58 -31.14 12.05
CA THR A 325 15.35 -30.64 11.43
C THR A 325 14.34 -30.17 12.48
N ARG A 326 14.14 -30.96 13.54
CA ARG A 326 13.22 -30.60 14.63
C ARG A 326 13.63 -29.31 15.32
N ARG A 327 14.92 -29.17 15.65
CA ARG A 327 15.46 -27.96 16.29
C ARG A 327 15.28 -26.74 15.40
N LEU A 328 15.61 -26.83 14.10
CA LEU A 328 15.43 -25.70 13.19
C LEU A 328 13.96 -25.27 13.09
N LEU A 329 13.04 -26.23 12.98
CA LEU A 329 11.61 -25.92 12.91
C LEU A 329 11.10 -25.29 14.21
N ALA A 330 11.50 -25.82 15.37
CA ALA A 330 11.14 -25.25 16.68
C ALA A 330 11.68 -23.81 16.81
N SER A 331 12.97 -23.58 16.55
CA SER A 331 13.56 -22.24 16.61
C SER A 331 12.92 -21.26 15.63
N ALA A 332 12.56 -21.71 14.43
CA ALA A 332 11.85 -20.88 13.46
C ALA A 332 10.46 -20.50 13.99
N ARG A 333 9.71 -21.44 14.57
CA ARG A 333 8.40 -21.14 15.17
C ARG A 333 8.53 -20.16 16.33
N ASP A 334 9.50 -20.35 17.22
CA ASP A 334 9.72 -19.44 18.34
C ASP A 334 10.06 -18.01 17.90
N LEU A 335 10.81 -17.86 16.79
CA LEU A 335 11.18 -16.56 16.24
C LEU A 335 10.01 -15.87 15.51
N PHE A 336 9.31 -16.61 14.65
CA PHE A 336 8.28 -16.05 13.75
C PHE A 336 6.88 -16.02 14.38
N TYR A 337 6.60 -16.93 15.32
CA TYR A 337 5.31 -17.06 16.00
C TYR A 337 5.52 -17.34 17.50
N PRO A 338 6.14 -16.40 18.24
CA PRO A 338 6.36 -16.56 19.67
C PRO A 338 5.02 -16.79 20.38
N GLN A 339 5.00 -17.75 21.32
CA GLN A 339 3.80 -18.01 22.12
C GLN A 339 3.50 -16.78 22.99
N LEU A 340 2.25 -16.31 22.98
CA LEU A 340 1.82 -15.08 23.67
C LEU A 340 1.65 -15.23 25.19
N ASP A 341 2.03 -16.38 25.76
CA ASP A 341 1.93 -16.58 27.21
C ASP A 341 3.14 -15.95 27.91
N GLY A 342 2.86 -15.14 28.93
CA GLY A 342 3.83 -14.55 29.85
C GLY A 342 4.63 -15.55 30.69
N GLN A 343 4.92 -16.73 30.16
CA GLN A 343 6.01 -17.59 30.57
C GLN A 343 7.11 -17.49 29.53
N VAL A 344 8.04 -16.60 29.83
CA VAL A 344 9.39 -16.63 29.31
C VAL A 344 9.90 -18.08 29.35
N VAL A 345 9.91 -18.78 28.21
CA VAL A 345 10.67 -20.03 28.04
C VAL A 345 12.14 -19.63 27.91
N VAL A 346 12.73 -19.20 29.03
CA VAL A 346 14.19 -19.09 29.21
C VAL A 346 14.80 -20.47 29.51
N GLU A 347 14.00 -21.50 29.72
CA GLU A 347 14.50 -22.80 30.20
C GLU A 347 15.13 -23.71 29.14
N TYR A 348 15.09 -23.40 27.83
CA TYR A 348 15.77 -24.24 26.82
C TYR A 348 17.09 -23.68 26.27
N TRP A 349 17.56 -22.53 26.74
CA TRP A 349 18.73 -21.86 26.17
C TRP A 349 19.86 -21.59 27.18
N ALA A 350 19.81 -22.24 28.35
CA ALA A 350 20.80 -22.07 29.42
C ALA A 350 21.81 -23.21 29.57
N GLU A 351 21.76 -24.28 28.78
CA GLU A 351 22.73 -25.38 28.87
C GLU A 351 23.40 -25.63 27.52
N GLU A 352 24.51 -24.93 27.28
CA GLU A 352 25.79 -25.51 26.87
C GLU A 352 26.80 -24.35 26.74
N ALA A 353 27.68 -24.28 27.75
CA ALA A 353 28.85 -23.42 27.81
C ALA A 353 30.06 -24.09 27.16
#